data_AF-A0A957Z0B3-F1
#
_entry.id   AF-A0A957Z0B3-F1
#
_cell.length_a   1.000
_cell.length_b   1.000
_cell.length_c   1.000
_cell.angle_alpha   90.00
_cell.angle_beta   90.00
_cell.angle_gamma   90.00
#
_symmetry.space_group_name_H-M   'P 1'
#
loop_
_entity.id
_entity.type
_entity.pdbx_description
1 polymer ?
#
loop_
_entity_poly.entity_id
_entity_poly.type
_entity_poly.pdbx_seq_one_letter_code
_entity_poly.pdbx_strand_id
1 'polypeptide(L)'
;MTETQQLSRSEAMAQVATELTESISFDEFAERVLAIWSSNAKRPKDGIRNDLRHETARYGFVFIDDQRKQLMPLRVGMQGVRLRHIVTEQEVEEQALLLVPSDYAMLPGYNFTGNLLNEFQFLDTNHQPLHLELATVTSTEISELGGEYETQTHGFRLAAWFARHHVQAGDSIIWVVDDWMVPRFVLEYEAAADRNETLIAARNQELVELLYHQLEHASDERIRVKDAIPAAHMRMREPQGYPGDPWEQVVQLDPRITCWVTDIRYATDDDNFLDRLRAGEAEEELEAEFQEDIELPPAEAGRIYQFKCAFKHRKGLWRMIEIQGDQTLEDFNHILVSAFNHEWDHMGGFWQRVRRGNTKRFREVEMGSVAPFGEGDEGAYRQIGEFGLEIGDEIKYVFDFGDWHEHVLKLVGILEADEAEADADYPRVVAQNKPRYKYCPYCKEAGKKTVATYVCIDCSNEEQRDVLACEDCVAEFHEDHYVDELVY
;
A
#
# COMPACT_ATOMS: atom_id res chain seq x y z
N MET A 1 -47.71 22.40 14.32
CA MET A 1 -46.38 22.03 14.83
C MET A 1 -45.78 21.14 13.77
N THR A 2 -44.88 21.68 12.96
CA THR A 2 -44.15 20.91 11.95
C THR A 2 -43.21 19.96 12.67
N GLU A 3 -43.35 18.65 12.43
CA GLU A 3 -42.38 17.65 12.86
C GLU A 3 -41.02 18.03 12.30
N THR A 4 -40.10 18.45 13.17
CA THR A 4 -38.70 18.64 12.78
C THR A 4 -38.14 17.27 12.49
N GLN A 5 -38.04 16.92 11.20
CA GLN A 5 -37.42 15.67 10.77
C GLN A 5 -36.00 15.62 11.34
N GLN A 6 -35.73 14.59 12.15
CA GLN A 6 -34.42 14.40 12.76
C GLN A 6 -33.40 14.14 11.65
N LEU A 7 -32.36 14.98 11.57
CA LEU A 7 -31.27 14.81 10.61
C LEU A 7 -30.63 13.43 10.78
N SER A 8 -30.25 12.79 9.68
CA SER A 8 -29.39 11.62 9.70
C SER A 8 -27.99 11.98 10.18
N ARG A 9 -27.20 10.98 10.59
CA ARG A 9 -25.79 11.17 10.98
C ARG A 9 -24.98 11.84 9.86
N SER A 10 -25.21 11.43 8.60
CA SER A 10 -24.51 12.00 7.44
C SER A 10 -24.86 13.46 7.21
N GLU A 11 -26.14 13.83 7.32
CA GLU A 11 -26.58 15.23 7.18
C GLU A 11 -26.05 16.10 8.33
N ALA A 12 -26.04 15.57 9.56
CA ALA A 12 -25.46 16.27 10.70
C ALA A 12 -23.95 16.52 10.52
N MET A 13 -23.19 15.53 10.01
CA MET A 13 -21.77 15.71 9.69
C MET A 13 -21.55 16.79 8.62
N ALA A 14 -22.33 16.76 7.54
CA ALA A 14 -22.25 17.76 6.48
C ALA A 14 -22.63 19.17 6.97
N GLN A 15 -23.63 19.29 7.85
CA GLN A 15 -23.99 20.57 8.46
C GLN A 15 -22.85 21.13 9.33
N VAL A 16 -22.21 20.30 10.16
CA VAL A 16 -21.05 20.77 10.94
C VAL A 16 -19.93 21.26 10.00
N ALA A 17 -19.73 20.62 8.84
CA ALA A 17 -18.75 21.06 7.84
C ALA A 17 -18.99 22.48 7.32
N THR A 18 -20.25 22.82 7.05
CA THR A 18 -20.61 24.13 6.50
C THR A 18 -20.53 25.25 7.53
N GLU A 19 -20.59 24.93 8.82
CA GLU A 19 -20.49 25.91 9.92
C GLU A 19 -19.04 26.24 10.30
N LEU A 20 -18.09 25.33 10.03
CA LEU A 20 -16.68 25.48 10.46
C LEU A 20 -15.86 26.36 9.52
N THR A 21 -15.03 27.23 10.08
CA THR A 21 -14.16 28.18 9.36
C THR A 21 -12.67 27.91 9.55
N GLU A 22 -12.32 26.90 10.34
CA GLU A 22 -10.95 26.49 10.65
C GLU A 22 -10.89 24.98 10.90
N SER A 23 -9.69 24.43 11.06
CA SER A 23 -9.50 23.04 11.44
C SER A 23 -10.04 22.76 12.84
N ILE A 24 -10.58 21.57 13.06
CA ILE A 24 -11.15 21.13 14.33
C ILE A 24 -10.61 19.76 14.72
N SER A 25 -10.49 19.50 16.03
CA SER A 25 -10.17 18.14 16.48
C SER A 25 -11.31 17.16 16.19
N PHE A 26 -11.00 15.88 15.93
CA PHE A 26 -12.01 14.84 15.73
C PHE A 26 -12.98 14.75 16.92
N ASP A 27 -12.46 14.85 18.15
CA ASP A 27 -13.28 14.69 19.35
C ASP A 27 -14.30 15.81 19.50
N GLU A 28 -13.90 17.05 19.20
CA GLU A 28 -14.79 18.21 19.21
C GLU A 28 -15.77 18.17 18.04
N PHE A 29 -15.32 17.78 16.85
CA PHE A 29 -16.21 17.54 15.71
C PHE A 29 -17.30 16.54 16.06
N ALA A 30 -16.92 15.38 16.62
CA ALA A 30 -17.87 14.35 17.02
C ALA A 30 -18.85 14.84 18.08
N GLU A 31 -18.42 15.70 19.00
CA GLU A 31 -19.31 16.34 19.99
C GLU A 31 -20.32 17.28 19.34
N ARG A 32 -19.91 18.10 18.37
CA ARG A 32 -20.82 18.97 17.61
C ARG A 32 -21.83 18.17 16.80
N VAL A 33 -21.40 17.09 16.14
CA VAL A 33 -22.30 16.18 15.42
C VAL A 33 -23.33 15.57 16.37
N LEU A 34 -22.90 15.12 17.55
CA LEU A 34 -23.80 14.49 18.53
C LEU A 34 -24.75 15.48 19.22
N ALA A 35 -24.43 16.78 19.21
CA ALA A 35 -25.33 17.83 19.67
C ALA A 35 -26.51 18.04 18.71
N ILE A 36 -26.31 17.80 17.41
CA ILE A 36 -27.33 17.94 16.35
C ILE A 36 -28.06 16.61 16.11
N TRP A 37 -27.33 15.50 16.14
CA TRP A 37 -27.82 14.14 15.93
C TRP A 37 -27.64 13.30 17.19
N SER A 38 -28.75 13.04 17.90
CA SER A 38 -28.72 12.17 19.08
C SER A 38 -28.61 10.69 18.69
N SER A 39 -27.73 9.96 19.39
CA SER A 39 -27.49 8.54 19.19
C SER A 39 -27.72 7.75 20.47
N ASN A 40 -28.38 6.59 20.35
CA ASN A 40 -28.58 5.65 21.45
C ASN A 40 -27.45 4.61 21.58
N ALA A 41 -26.42 4.69 20.72
CA ALA A 41 -25.31 3.76 20.76
C ALA A 41 -24.46 3.95 22.04
N LYS A 42 -23.90 2.85 22.57
CA LYS A 42 -23.01 2.90 23.75
C LYS A 42 -21.73 3.70 23.49
N ARG A 43 -21.28 3.75 22.22
CA ARG A 43 -20.08 4.48 21.76
C ARG A 43 -20.37 5.20 20.45
N PRO A 44 -21.10 6.33 20.49
CA PRO A 44 -21.61 6.95 19.27
C PRO A 44 -20.50 7.60 18.43
N LYS A 45 -19.39 8.02 19.05
CA LYS A 45 -18.20 8.53 18.35
C LYS A 45 -17.54 7.48 17.44
N ASP A 46 -17.63 6.18 17.76
CA ASP A 46 -17.00 5.12 16.96
C ASP A 46 -17.68 4.99 15.58
N GLY A 47 -19.00 5.19 15.50
CA GLY A 47 -19.73 5.20 14.24
C GLY A 47 -19.34 6.38 13.35
N ILE A 48 -19.18 7.57 13.93
CA ILE A 48 -18.70 8.77 13.22
C ILE A 48 -17.27 8.53 12.71
N ARG A 49 -16.39 7.98 13.55
CA ARG A 49 -15.01 7.65 13.16
C ARG A 49 -14.98 6.64 12.01
N ASN A 50 -15.85 5.65 12.03
CA ASN A 50 -15.91 4.64 10.98
C ASN A 50 -16.36 5.23 9.64
N ASP A 51 -17.35 6.12 9.63
CA ASP A 51 -17.78 6.83 8.42
C ASP A 51 -16.64 7.68 7.83
N LEU A 52 -15.95 8.43 8.68
CA LEU A 52 -14.81 9.24 8.25
C LEU A 52 -13.56 8.43 7.89
N ARG A 53 -13.49 7.14 8.24
CA ARG A 53 -12.30 6.31 7.97
C ARG A 53 -12.08 6.11 6.46
N HIS A 54 -13.15 5.97 5.70
CA HIS A 54 -13.09 5.54 4.30
C HIS A 54 -13.50 6.61 3.30
N GLU A 55 -14.30 7.60 3.71
CA GLU A 55 -14.84 8.62 2.81
C GLU A 55 -14.92 9.97 3.53
N THR A 56 -13.79 10.55 3.95
CA THR A 56 -13.81 11.83 4.70
C THR A 56 -14.32 12.96 3.80
N ALA A 57 -13.84 13.02 2.55
CA ALA A 57 -14.16 14.06 1.58
C ALA A 57 -15.64 14.10 1.20
N ARG A 58 -16.34 12.95 1.27
CA ARG A 58 -17.79 12.85 1.06
C ARG A 58 -18.58 13.75 2.01
N TYR A 59 -18.06 13.97 3.22
CA TYR A 59 -18.71 14.80 4.24
C TYR A 59 -18.20 16.24 4.25
N GLY A 60 -17.38 16.64 3.26
CA GLY A 60 -16.82 17.98 3.17
C GLY A 60 -15.58 18.20 4.03
N PHE A 61 -14.88 17.14 4.44
CA PHE A 61 -13.69 17.21 5.29
C PHE A 61 -12.53 16.38 4.75
N VAL A 62 -11.32 16.69 5.20
CA VAL A 62 -10.18 15.77 5.13
C VAL A 62 -9.40 15.80 6.44
N PHE A 63 -8.68 14.72 6.73
CA PHE A 63 -7.70 14.73 7.83
C PHE A 63 -6.41 15.37 7.35
N ILE A 64 -5.89 16.34 8.12
CA ILE A 64 -4.66 17.08 7.79
C ILE A 64 -3.46 16.64 8.64
N ASP A 65 -3.62 15.57 9.42
CA ASP A 65 -2.55 14.95 10.20
C ASP A 65 -2.60 13.42 10.09
N ASP A 66 -1.44 12.79 10.24
CA ASP A 66 -1.29 11.35 10.04
C ASP A 66 -1.91 10.51 11.19
N GLN A 67 -2.20 11.14 12.33
CA GLN A 67 -2.90 10.49 13.45
C GLN A 67 -4.42 10.58 13.31
N ARG A 68 -4.92 11.23 12.25
CA ARG A 68 -6.35 11.46 11.97
C ARG A 68 -7.07 12.09 13.17
N LYS A 69 -6.47 13.15 13.72
CA LYS A 69 -6.97 13.88 14.89
C LYS A 69 -7.51 15.26 14.55
N GLN A 70 -7.12 15.84 13.43
CA GLN A 70 -7.46 17.17 12.97
C GLN A 70 -8.17 17.07 11.63
N LEU A 71 -9.39 17.58 11.58
CA LEU A 71 -10.23 17.67 10.40
C LEU A 71 -10.17 19.09 9.86
N MET A 72 -9.98 19.23 8.56
CA MET A 72 -10.10 20.49 7.84
C MET A 72 -11.34 20.44 6.95
N PRO A 73 -12.27 21.40 7.06
CA PRO A 73 -13.33 21.55 6.08
C PRO A 73 -12.73 21.83 4.69
N LEU A 74 -13.10 21.04 3.69
CA LEU A 74 -12.62 21.20 2.30
C LEU A 74 -12.85 22.62 1.78
N ARG A 75 -14.03 23.20 2.08
CA ARG A 75 -14.39 24.58 1.70
C ARG A 75 -13.42 25.65 2.21
N VAL A 76 -12.76 25.39 3.33
CA VAL A 76 -11.82 26.32 3.98
C VAL A 76 -10.41 26.01 3.50
N GLY A 77 -9.99 24.76 3.64
CA GLY A 77 -8.61 24.36 3.35
C GLY A 77 -8.26 24.44 1.86
N MET A 78 -9.22 24.21 0.97
CA MET A 78 -8.97 24.29 -0.48
C MET A 78 -9.05 25.70 -1.02
N GLN A 79 -9.56 26.68 -0.27
CA GLN A 79 -9.73 28.03 -0.80
C GLN A 79 -8.38 28.65 -1.19
N GLY A 80 -8.30 29.11 -2.44
CA GLY A 80 -7.11 29.68 -3.05
C GLY A 80 -6.06 28.65 -3.47
N VAL A 81 -6.29 27.34 -3.26
CA VAL A 81 -5.38 26.30 -3.76
C VAL A 81 -5.29 26.41 -5.28
N ARG A 82 -4.08 26.29 -5.81
CA ARG A 82 -3.78 26.42 -7.23
C ARG A 82 -3.41 25.06 -7.80
N LEU A 83 -4.09 24.66 -8.85
CA LEU A 83 -3.91 23.38 -9.54
C LEU A 83 -3.57 23.64 -11.00
N ARG A 84 -2.77 22.77 -11.59
CA ARG A 84 -2.35 22.90 -12.99
C ARG A 84 -3.04 21.85 -13.84
N HIS A 85 -3.54 22.29 -14.98
CA HIS A 85 -3.97 21.44 -16.09
C HIS A 85 -3.08 21.73 -17.30
N ILE A 86 -2.53 20.69 -17.92
CA ILE A 86 -1.71 20.83 -19.12
C ILE A 86 -2.60 20.65 -20.35
N VAL A 87 -2.63 21.65 -21.22
CA VAL A 87 -3.51 21.66 -22.39
C VAL A 87 -3.00 20.67 -23.44
N THR A 88 -3.89 19.81 -23.91
CA THR A 88 -3.61 18.82 -24.95
C THR A 88 -3.90 19.36 -26.36
N GLU A 89 -3.42 18.68 -27.41
CA GLU A 89 -3.77 19.02 -28.79
C GLU A 89 -5.27 18.96 -29.05
N GLN A 90 -5.94 17.92 -28.55
CA GLN A 90 -7.38 17.74 -28.66
C GLN A 90 -8.17 18.91 -28.04
N GLU A 91 -7.72 19.43 -26.89
CA GLU A 91 -8.34 20.58 -26.24
C GLU A 91 -8.19 21.87 -27.03
N VAL A 92 -7.06 22.06 -27.70
CA VAL A 92 -6.85 23.21 -28.60
C VAL A 92 -7.77 23.10 -29.82
N GLU A 93 -7.89 21.92 -30.41
CA GLU A 93 -8.75 21.67 -31.57
C GLU A 93 -10.23 21.91 -31.26
N GLU A 94 -10.70 21.38 -30.13
CA GLU A 94 -12.09 21.49 -29.66
C GLU A 94 -12.38 22.84 -28.98
N GLN A 95 -11.32 23.62 -28.72
CA GLN A 95 -11.35 24.84 -27.91
C GLN A 95 -12.09 24.65 -26.58
N ALA A 96 -11.83 23.52 -25.95
CA ALA A 96 -12.52 23.05 -24.76
C ALA A 96 -11.51 22.58 -23.71
N LEU A 97 -11.85 22.79 -22.44
CA LEU A 97 -11.15 22.23 -21.30
C LEU A 97 -11.81 20.89 -20.96
N LEU A 98 -11.09 19.79 -21.17
CA LEU A 98 -11.57 18.43 -20.96
C LEU A 98 -11.21 17.97 -19.55
N LEU A 99 -12.19 17.42 -18.83
CA LEU A 99 -11.97 16.89 -17.49
C LEU A 99 -11.29 15.53 -17.58
N VAL A 100 -10.05 15.47 -17.15
CA VAL A 100 -9.28 14.22 -17.11
C VAL A 100 -9.44 13.52 -15.76
N PRO A 101 -9.11 12.22 -15.64
CA PRO A 101 -9.18 11.49 -14.38
C PRO A 101 -8.54 12.20 -13.18
N SER A 102 -7.40 12.87 -13.39
CA SER A 102 -6.75 13.67 -12.36
C SER A 102 -7.65 14.77 -11.78
N ASP A 103 -8.51 15.39 -12.58
CA ASP A 103 -9.34 16.49 -12.12
C ASP A 103 -10.42 16.00 -11.14
N TYR A 104 -10.90 14.76 -11.30
CA TYR A 104 -11.95 14.20 -10.45
C TYR A 104 -11.55 14.00 -8.99
N ALA A 105 -10.25 13.88 -8.72
CA ALA A 105 -9.72 13.88 -7.36
C ALA A 105 -10.02 15.20 -6.63
N MET A 106 -10.17 16.27 -7.41
CA MET A 106 -10.23 17.65 -6.95
C MET A 106 -11.62 18.28 -7.03
N LEU A 107 -12.65 17.44 -7.14
CA LEU A 107 -14.03 17.90 -7.29
C LEU A 107 -14.91 17.36 -6.15
N PRO A 108 -15.91 18.13 -5.68
CA PRO A 108 -16.85 17.66 -4.67
C PRO A 108 -17.74 16.53 -5.22
N GLY A 109 -17.82 15.39 -4.50
CA GLY A 109 -18.82 14.34 -4.74
C GLY A 109 -18.28 13.01 -5.31
N TYR A 110 -19.05 11.93 -5.11
CA TYR A 110 -18.67 10.56 -5.52
C TYR A 110 -19.24 10.12 -6.88
N ASN A 111 -20.31 10.77 -7.36
CA ASN A 111 -21.05 10.33 -8.53
C ASN A 111 -21.22 11.48 -9.51
N PHE A 112 -20.46 11.49 -10.61
CA PHE A 112 -20.78 12.28 -11.79
C PHE A 112 -22.07 11.72 -12.40
N THR A 113 -23.19 12.17 -11.88
CA THR A 113 -24.41 12.25 -12.68
C THR A 113 -24.31 13.57 -13.44
N GLY A 114 -24.80 13.65 -14.68
CA GLY A 114 -24.71 14.86 -15.53
C GLY A 114 -25.24 16.17 -14.90
N ASN A 115 -25.86 16.10 -13.72
CA ASN A 115 -26.26 17.26 -12.92
C ASN A 115 -25.07 18.05 -12.34
N LEU A 116 -23.95 17.40 -11.98
CA LEU A 116 -22.80 18.07 -11.36
C LEU A 116 -22.07 19.00 -12.33
N LEU A 117 -22.00 18.65 -13.63
CA LEU A 117 -21.41 19.51 -14.66
C LEU A 117 -22.13 20.85 -14.79
N ASN A 118 -23.43 20.92 -14.47
CA ASN A 118 -24.20 22.17 -14.53
C ASN A 118 -23.93 23.11 -13.34
N GLU A 119 -23.27 22.63 -12.29
CA GLU A 119 -22.95 23.44 -11.10
C GLU A 119 -21.59 24.14 -11.22
N PHE A 120 -20.78 23.78 -12.22
CA PHE A 120 -19.46 24.37 -12.46
C PHE A 120 -19.54 25.84 -12.83
N GLN A 121 -18.63 26.60 -12.26
CA GLN A 121 -18.45 28.01 -12.58
C GLN A 121 -16.97 28.32 -12.78
N PHE A 122 -16.59 28.68 -14.00
CA PHE A 122 -15.28 29.25 -14.24
C PHE A 122 -15.38 30.77 -14.27
N LEU A 123 -14.43 31.41 -13.62
CA LEU A 123 -14.29 32.85 -13.55
C LEU A 123 -12.98 33.26 -14.24
N ASP A 124 -12.94 34.45 -14.82
CA ASP A 124 -11.68 35.07 -15.21
C ASP A 124 -10.93 35.65 -13.99
N THR A 125 -9.73 36.16 -14.22
CA THR A 125 -8.89 36.78 -13.18
C THR A 125 -9.47 38.06 -12.56
N ASN A 126 -10.57 38.59 -13.10
CA ASN A 126 -11.34 39.70 -12.53
C ASN A 126 -12.61 39.20 -11.82
N HIS A 127 -12.69 37.90 -11.53
CA HIS A 127 -13.83 37.20 -10.95
C HIS A 127 -15.14 37.37 -11.76
N GLN A 128 -15.04 37.57 -13.08
CA GLN A 128 -16.23 37.59 -13.95
C GLN A 128 -16.53 36.18 -14.49
N PRO A 129 -17.80 35.74 -14.47
CA PRO A 129 -18.16 34.43 -15.01
C PRO A 129 -17.81 34.29 -16.49
N LEU A 130 -17.18 33.17 -16.83
CA LEU A 130 -16.96 32.73 -18.20
C LEU A 130 -18.23 32.07 -18.73
N HIS A 131 -18.46 32.20 -20.04
CA HIS A 131 -19.55 31.48 -20.70
C HIS A 131 -19.16 30.02 -20.89
N LEU A 132 -19.94 29.10 -20.32
CA LEU A 132 -19.69 27.67 -20.36
C LEU A 132 -20.72 26.99 -21.24
N GLU A 133 -20.24 26.22 -22.21
CA GLU A 133 -21.02 25.24 -22.97
C GLU A 133 -20.43 23.86 -22.69
N LEU A 134 -21.27 22.87 -22.39
CA LEU A 134 -20.81 21.50 -22.18
C LEU A 134 -20.23 20.94 -23.47
N ALA A 135 -19.01 20.42 -23.37
CA ALA A 135 -18.35 19.69 -24.43
C ALA A 135 -18.34 18.19 -24.07
N THR A 136 -18.57 17.34 -25.06
CA THR A 136 -18.33 15.91 -24.98
C THR A 136 -17.50 15.53 -26.19
N VAL A 137 -16.36 14.91 -25.94
CA VAL A 137 -15.47 14.43 -26.99
C VAL A 137 -15.41 12.92 -26.89
N THR A 138 -15.63 12.24 -28.02
CA THR A 138 -15.51 10.79 -28.10
C THR A 138 -14.12 10.46 -28.61
N SER A 139 -13.39 9.63 -27.87
CA SER A 139 -12.11 9.06 -28.27
C SER A 139 -12.25 7.55 -28.41
N THR A 140 -11.52 6.98 -29.37
CA THR A 140 -11.37 5.52 -29.46
C THR A 140 -10.08 5.15 -28.75
N GLU A 141 -10.21 4.33 -27.72
CA GLU A 141 -9.10 3.75 -26.97
C GLU A 141 -8.97 2.27 -27.34
N ILE A 142 -7.74 1.76 -27.29
CA ILE A 142 -7.46 0.34 -27.49
C ILE A 142 -7.27 -0.27 -26.11
N SER A 143 -8.10 -1.25 -25.77
CA SER A 143 -7.99 -2.01 -24.52
C SER A 143 -6.73 -2.85 -24.48
N GLU A 144 -6.35 -3.22 -23.27
CA GLU A 144 -5.19 -4.07 -22.95
C GLU A 144 -5.21 -5.42 -23.70
N LEU A 145 -6.38 -5.89 -24.17
CA LEU A 145 -6.55 -7.13 -24.94
C LEU A 145 -6.68 -6.90 -26.46
N GLY A 146 -6.35 -5.71 -26.95
CA GLY A 146 -6.37 -5.35 -28.38
C GLY A 146 -7.75 -5.01 -28.95
N GLY A 147 -8.78 -4.84 -28.11
CA GLY A 147 -10.11 -4.43 -28.54
C GLY A 147 -10.29 -2.91 -28.48
N GLU A 148 -10.76 -2.29 -29.56
CA GLU A 148 -11.16 -0.88 -29.56
C GLU A 148 -12.45 -0.66 -28.74
N TYR A 149 -12.45 0.36 -27.89
CA TYR A 149 -13.63 0.85 -27.19
C TYR A 149 -13.71 2.38 -27.27
N GLU A 150 -14.93 2.91 -27.28
CA GLU A 150 -15.14 4.36 -27.27
C GLU A 150 -15.24 4.86 -25.84
N THR A 151 -14.43 5.87 -25.51
CA THR A 151 -14.54 6.66 -24.28
C THR A 151 -15.15 8.02 -24.59
N GLN A 152 -15.96 8.52 -23.65
CA GLN A 152 -16.50 9.88 -23.72
C GLN A 152 -15.88 10.70 -22.62
N THR A 153 -15.15 11.73 -23.02
CA THR A 153 -14.57 12.71 -22.11
C THR A 153 -15.44 13.95 -22.10
N HIS A 154 -15.88 14.36 -20.92
CA HIS A 154 -16.69 15.57 -20.74
C HIS A 154 -15.81 16.77 -20.41
N GLY A 155 -16.25 17.96 -20.78
CA GLY A 155 -15.53 19.19 -20.53
C GLY A 155 -16.38 20.42 -20.76
N PHE A 156 -15.71 21.56 -20.89
CA PHE A 156 -16.34 22.86 -21.07
C PHE A 156 -15.70 23.57 -22.25
N ARG A 157 -16.51 23.89 -23.27
CA ARG A 157 -16.05 24.71 -24.39
C ARG A 157 -15.83 26.14 -23.92
N LEU A 158 -14.61 26.62 -24.14
CA LEU A 158 -14.10 27.90 -23.67
C LEU A 158 -13.52 28.71 -24.83
N ALA A 159 -14.12 28.62 -26.02
CA ALA A 159 -13.58 29.18 -27.27
C ALA A 159 -13.15 30.65 -27.19
N ALA A 160 -13.95 31.51 -26.55
CA ALA A 160 -13.60 32.92 -26.38
C ALA A 160 -12.40 33.15 -25.45
N TRP A 161 -12.21 32.27 -24.46
CA TRP A 161 -11.07 32.31 -23.55
C TRP A 161 -9.81 31.77 -24.23
N PHE A 162 -9.91 30.60 -24.90
CA PHE A 162 -8.83 30.02 -25.70
C PHE A 162 -8.31 31.01 -26.76
N ALA A 163 -9.22 31.63 -27.51
CA ALA A 163 -8.87 32.61 -28.54
C ALA A 163 -8.22 33.88 -27.96
N ARG A 164 -8.66 34.33 -26.78
CA ARG A 164 -8.09 35.51 -26.10
C ARG A 164 -6.66 35.29 -25.65
N HIS A 165 -6.36 34.09 -25.16
CA HIS A 165 -5.04 33.73 -24.63
C HIS A 165 -4.12 33.09 -25.66
N HIS A 166 -4.61 32.83 -26.89
CA HIS A 166 -3.87 32.12 -27.93
C HIS A 166 -3.31 30.77 -27.46
N VAL A 167 -4.14 30.03 -26.70
CA VAL A 167 -3.76 28.78 -26.04
C VAL A 167 -3.22 27.76 -27.05
N GLN A 168 -2.10 27.14 -26.70
CA GLN A 168 -1.45 26.07 -27.47
C GLN A 168 -1.33 24.79 -26.63
N ALA A 169 -1.09 23.66 -27.30
CA ALA A 169 -0.81 22.41 -26.61
C ALA A 169 0.52 22.55 -25.82
N GLY A 170 0.53 22.02 -24.60
CA GLY A 170 1.63 22.17 -23.64
C GLY A 170 1.53 23.42 -22.76
N ASP A 171 0.68 24.40 -23.10
CA ASP A 171 0.37 25.51 -22.20
C ASP A 171 -0.36 25.00 -20.95
N SER A 172 -0.45 25.85 -19.94
CA SER A 172 -1.12 25.53 -18.69
C SER A 172 -2.34 26.40 -18.45
N ILE A 173 -3.41 25.75 -18.01
CA ILE A 173 -4.55 26.40 -17.38
C ILE A 173 -4.41 26.16 -15.88
N ILE A 174 -4.28 27.23 -15.10
CA ILE A 174 -4.18 27.15 -13.65
C ILE A 174 -5.57 27.40 -13.05
N TRP A 175 -6.03 26.45 -12.25
CA TRP A 175 -7.32 26.46 -11.59
C TRP A 175 -7.09 26.92 -10.16
N VAL A 176 -7.57 28.12 -9.83
CA VAL A 176 -7.56 28.62 -8.46
C VAL A 176 -8.91 28.34 -7.85
N VAL A 177 -8.96 27.53 -6.80
CA VAL A 177 -10.20 27.20 -6.10
C VAL A 177 -10.76 28.46 -5.44
N ASP A 178 -11.93 28.92 -5.87
CA ASP A 178 -12.63 30.05 -5.24
C ASP A 178 -13.67 29.55 -4.23
N ASP A 179 -14.44 28.54 -4.63
CA ASP A 179 -15.31 27.74 -3.75
C ASP A 179 -15.20 26.26 -4.15
N TRP A 180 -14.99 25.39 -3.17
CA TRP A 180 -14.88 23.96 -3.41
C TRP A 180 -16.23 23.24 -3.36
N MET A 181 -17.15 23.71 -2.51
CA MET A 181 -18.44 23.04 -2.30
C MET A 181 -19.38 23.28 -3.47
N VAL A 182 -19.30 24.48 -4.04
CA VAL A 182 -19.86 24.80 -5.36
C VAL A 182 -18.65 24.91 -6.28
N PRO A 183 -18.39 23.96 -7.20
CA PRO A 183 -17.14 23.87 -7.95
C PRO A 183 -16.88 25.12 -8.79
N ARG A 184 -16.28 26.13 -8.15
CA ARG A 184 -16.08 27.47 -8.68
C ARG A 184 -14.59 27.79 -8.66
N PHE A 185 -14.06 28.05 -9.85
CA PHE A 185 -12.62 28.21 -10.06
C PHE A 185 -12.34 29.48 -10.84
N VAL A 186 -11.29 30.21 -10.46
CA VAL A 186 -10.70 31.26 -11.29
C VAL A 186 -9.68 30.61 -12.21
N LEU A 187 -9.79 30.86 -13.52
CA LEU A 187 -8.86 30.36 -14.52
C LEU A 187 -7.78 31.39 -14.82
N GLU A 188 -6.54 30.95 -14.73
CA GLU A 188 -5.37 31.70 -15.15
C GLU A 188 -4.66 30.96 -16.31
N TYR A 189 -4.01 31.73 -17.17
CA TYR A 189 -3.25 31.22 -18.31
C TYR A 189 -1.75 31.36 -18.04
N GLU A 190 -1.00 30.31 -18.33
CA GLU A 190 0.46 30.33 -18.34
C GLU A 190 0.96 29.62 -19.59
N ALA A 191 1.76 30.32 -20.41
CA ALA A 191 2.37 29.71 -21.59
C ALA A 191 3.42 28.68 -21.17
N ALA A 192 3.60 27.63 -21.98
CA ALA A 192 4.59 26.59 -21.70
C ALA A 192 6.01 27.16 -21.47
N ALA A 193 6.38 28.20 -22.23
CA ALA A 193 7.68 28.85 -22.13
C ALA A 193 7.88 29.70 -20.86
N ASP A 194 6.79 30.08 -20.18
CA ASP A 194 6.83 30.90 -18.96
C ASP A 194 6.86 30.05 -17.69
N ARG A 195 6.74 28.72 -17.83
CA ARG A 195 6.77 27.77 -16.70
C ARG A 195 8.09 27.85 -15.94
N ASN A 196 8.00 27.89 -14.62
CA ASN A 196 9.16 27.82 -13.73
C ASN A 196 9.42 26.36 -13.32
N GLU A 197 10.12 25.62 -14.17
CA GLU A 197 10.39 24.18 -13.96
C GLU A 197 11.10 23.87 -12.63
N THR A 198 11.91 24.80 -12.11
CA THR A 198 12.57 24.62 -10.81
C THR A 198 11.57 24.65 -9.65
N LEU A 199 10.61 25.59 -9.69
CA LEU A 199 9.54 25.62 -8.68
C LEU A 199 8.59 24.44 -8.86
N ILE A 200 8.26 24.06 -10.10
CA ILE A 200 7.41 22.89 -10.40
C ILE A 200 8.02 21.63 -9.80
N ALA A 201 9.29 21.32 -10.10
CA ALA A 201 9.98 20.16 -9.56
C ALA A 201 10.00 20.16 -8.00
N ALA A 202 10.22 21.32 -7.38
CA ALA A 202 10.18 21.44 -5.93
C ALA A 202 8.77 21.15 -5.34
N ARG A 203 7.70 21.57 -6.04
CA ARG A 203 6.31 21.31 -5.63
C ARG A 203 5.89 19.88 -5.87
N ASN A 204 6.33 19.28 -6.97
CA ASN A 204 6.11 17.86 -7.27
C ASN A 204 6.76 16.98 -6.19
N GLN A 205 8.01 17.27 -5.83
CA GLN A 205 8.70 16.54 -4.75
C GLN A 205 7.96 16.70 -3.41
N GLU A 206 7.52 17.91 -3.07
CA GLU A 206 6.78 18.13 -1.83
C GLU A 206 5.45 17.36 -1.82
N LEU A 207 4.70 17.39 -2.93
CA LEU A 207 3.43 16.69 -3.06
C LEU A 207 3.63 15.17 -2.90
N VAL A 208 4.60 14.59 -3.60
CA VAL A 208 4.81 13.15 -3.56
C VAL A 208 5.32 12.67 -2.20
N GLU A 209 6.18 13.44 -1.52
CA GLU A 209 6.59 13.13 -0.15
C GLU A 209 5.40 13.17 0.82
N LEU A 210 4.46 14.11 0.65
CA LEU A 210 3.25 14.16 1.47
C LEU A 210 2.32 12.96 1.21
N LEU A 211 2.19 12.52 -0.04
CA LEU A 211 1.40 11.35 -0.41
C LEU A 211 2.05 10.06 0.09
N TYR A 212 3.36 9.90 -0.13
CA TYR A 212 4.14 8.78 0.38
C TYR A 212 4.06 8.69 1.91
N HIS A 213 4.21 9.83 2.60
CA HIS A 213 4.07 9.87 4.05
C HIS A 213 2.68 9.45 4.53
N GLN A 214 1.62 9.88 3.85
CA GLN A 214 0.25 9.44 4.16
C GLN A 214 0.09 7.93 3.94
N LEU A 215 0.64 7.40 2.84
CA LEU A 215 0.67 5.98 2.54
C LEU A 215 1.40 5.18 3.61
N GLU A 216 2.54 5.66 4.12
CA GLU A 216 3.29 5.05 5.21
C GLU A 216 2.50 4.93 6.52
N HIS A 217 1.49 5.80 6.72
CA HIS A 217 0.62 5.80 7.90
C HIS A 217 -0.76 5.14 7.67
N ALA A 218 -1.08 4.77 6.43
CA ALA A 218 -2.34 4.10 6.08
C ALA A 218 -2.49 2.72 6.76
N SER A 219 -3.72 2.27 7.03
CA SER A 219 -3.92 0.97 7.69
C SER A 219 -3.80 -0.23 6.74
N ASP A 220 -4.07 0.00 5.47
CA ASP A 220 -4.35 -1.00 4.43
C ASP A 220 -3.49 -0.79 3.18
N GLU A 221 -2.30 -0.19 3.37
CA GLU A 221 -1.28 -0.01 2.33
C GLU A 221 -1.79 0.69 1.06
N ARG A 222 -2.83 1.50 1.23
CA ARG A 222 -3.40 2.36 0.22
C ARG A 222 -3.98 3.62 0.84
N ILE A 223 -4.06 4.68 0.05
CA ILE A 223 -4.78 5.91 0.39
C ILE A 223 -5.75 6.26 -0.74
N ARG A 224 -6.94 6.73 -0.38
CA ARG A 224 -7.95 7.14 -1.36
C ARG A 224 -7.53 8.47 -1.98
N VAL A 225 -7.49 8.55 -3.31
CA VAL A 225 -7.16 9.76 -4.07
C VAL A 225 -8.02 10.96 -3.61
N LYS A 226 -9.34 10.75 -3.45
CA LYS A 226 -10.29 11.81 -3.04
C LYS A 226 -10.05 12.40 -1.65
N ASP A 227 -9.41 11.65 -0.75
CA ASP A 227 -9.06 12.16 0.57
C ASP A 227 -7.62 12.69 0.59
N ALA A 228 -6.70 11.94 -0.05
CA ALA A 228 -5.26 12.17 0.03
C ALA A 228 -4.79 13.38 -0.76
N ILE A 229 -5.31 13.60 -1.98
CA ILE A 229 -4.86 14.70 -2.84
C ILE A 229 -5.25 16.06 -2.23
N PRO A 230 -6.52 16.33 -1.84
CA PRO A 230 -6.85 17.59 -1.18
C PRO A 230 -6.09 17.77 0.14
N ALA A 231 -5.95 16.72 0.95
CA ALA A 231 -5.18 16.77 2.19
C ALA A 231 -3.71 17.11 1.96
N ALA A 232 -3.08 16.53 0.92
CA ALA A 232 -1.70 16.81 0.58
C ALA A 232 -1.53 18.26 0.14
N HIS A 233 -2.38 18.78 -0.76
CA HIS A 233 -2.32 20.18 -1.18
C HIS A 233 -2.47 21.15 0.00
N MET A 234 -3.41 20.90 0.92
CA MET A 234 -3.56 21.72 2.14
C MET A 234 -2.33 21.71 3.05
N ARG A 235 -1.53 20.64 3.00
CA ARG A 235 -0.33 20.45 3.83
C ARG A 235 0.94 20.97 3.16
N MET A 236 0.91 21.32 1.89
CA MET A 236 2.04 21.97 1.22
C MET A 236 2.38 23.28 1.91
N ARG A 237 3.65 23.70 1.87
CA ARG A 237 4.12 24.95 2.50
C ARG A 237 3.43 26.19 1.94
N GLU A 238 3.13 26.18 0.65
CA GLU A 238 2.53 27.30 -0.08
C GLU A 238 1.38 26.81 -0.98
N PRO A 239 0.23 26.42 -0.40
CA PRO A 239 -0.89 25.83 -1.14
C PRO A 239 -1.49 26.80 -2.18
N GLN A 240 -1.37 28.11 -1.92
CA GLN A 240 -1.82 29.20 -2.79
C GLN A 240 -0.67 29.78 -3.63
N GLY A 241 0.51 29.13 -3.61
CA GLY A 241 1.69 29.57 -4.33
C GLY A 241 1.75 29.04 -5.76
N TYR A 242 2.95 29.04 -6.34
CA TYR A 242 3.15 28.51 -7.68
C TYR A 242 2.83 27.00 -7.74
N PRO A 243 1.93 26.53 -8.62
CA PRO A 243 1.52 25.13 -8.64
C PRO A 243 2.56 24.23 -9.32
N GLY A 244 2.62 22.97 -8.88
CA GLY A 244 3.36 21.90 -9.56
C GLY A 244 2.65 21.41 -10.82
N ASP A 245 3.06 20.24 -11.30
CA ASP A 245 2.38 19.50 -12.37
C ASP A 245 1.08 18.84 -11.86
N PRO A 246 0.20 18.39 -12.76
CA PRO A 246 -0.96 17.58 -12.38
C PRO A 246 -0.55 16.41 -11.47
N TRP A 247 -1.27 16.20 -10.37
CA TRP A 247 -0.86 15.24 -9.33
C TRP A 247 -0.67 13.82 -9.85
N GLU A 248 -1.43 13.42 -10.88
CA GLU A 248 -1.36 12.08 -11.48
C GLU A 248 0.00 11.87 -12.16
N GLN A 249 0.50 12.88 -12.89
CA GLN A 249 1.84 12.86 -13.47
C GLN A 249 2.92 12.80 -12.37
N VAL A 250 2.72 13.53 -11.27
CA VAL A 250 3.64 13.50 -10.13
C VAL A 250 3.72 12.11 -9.50
N VAL A 251 2.57 11.41 -9.37
CA VAL A 251 2.53 10.04 -8.84
C VAL A 251 3.16 9.05 -9.83
N GLN A 252 2.86 9.15 -11.12
CA GLN A 252 3.41 8.27 -12.16
C GLN A 252 4.94 8.35 -12.29
N LEU A 253 5.53 9.50 -11.95
CA LEU A 253 6.98 9.70 -12.01
C LEU A 253 7.73 9.24 -10.76
N ASP A 254 7.04 8.85 -9.68
CA ASP A 254 7.68 8.41 -8.44
C ASP A 254 7.69 6.89 -8.33
N PRO A 255 8.86 6.24 -8.32
CA PRO A 255 8.97 4.78 -8.38
C PRO A 255 8.50 4.07 -7.11
N ARG A 256 8.16 4.80 -6.03
CA ARG A 256 7.74 4.20 -4.75
C ARG A 256 6.24 3.96 -4.69
N ILE A 257 5.46 4.64 -5.54
CA ILE A 257 3.99 4.63 -5.49
C ILE A 257 3.39 4.50 -6.88
N THR A 258 2.18 3.95 -6.93
CA THR A 258 1.38 3.91 -8.14
C THR A 258 -0.06 4.35 -7.85
N CYS A 259 -0.80 4.72 -8.89
CA CYS A 259 -2.21 5.10 -8.81
C CYS A 259 -3.07 4.09 -9.58
N TRP A 260 -4.03 3.48 -8.90
CA TRP A 260 -4.99 2.55 -9.50
C TRP A 260 -6.43 3.02 -9.26
N VAL A 261 -7.05 3.54 -10.31
CA VAL A 261 -8.46 3.99 -10.40
C VAL A 261 -8.86 5.08 -9.40
N THR A 262 -8.85 4.78 -8.11
CA THR A 262 -9.23 5.70 -7.01
C THR A 262 -8.29 5.64 -5.80
N ASP A 263 -7.24 4.81 -5.86
CA ASP A 263 -6.31 4.58 -4.75
C ASP A 263 -4.86 4.84 -5.18
N ILE A 264 -4.06 5.39 -4.28
CA ILE A 264 -2.59 5.39 -4.38
C ILE A 264 -2.07 4.28 -3.47
N ARG A 265 -1.14 3.48 -3.97
CA ARG A 265 -0.53 2.30 -3.31
C ARG A 265 0.98 2.32 -3.47
N TYR A 266 1.68 1.42 -2.78
CA TYR A 266 3.09 1.19 -3.11
C TYR A 266 3.17 0.61 -4.50
N ALA A 267 4.17 1.05 -5.28
CA ALA A 267 4.51 0.34 -6.50
C ALA A 267 5.03 -1.05 -6.10
N THR A 268 4.41 -2.10 -6.62
CA THR A 268 4.95 -3.47 -6.59
C THR A 268 5.52 -3.84 -7.95
N ASP A 269 6.39 -4.85 -8.00
CA ASP A 269 7.02 -5.28 -9.26
C ASP A 269 5.98 -5.63 -10.34
N ASP A 270 4.82 -6.18 -9.94
CA ASP A 270 3.67 -6.46 -10.82
C ASP A 270 3.03 -5.21 -11.43
N ASP A 271 3.08 -4.05 -10.75
CA ASP A 271 2.47 -2.82 -11.27
C ASP A 271 3.34 -2.21 -12.38
N ASN A 272 4.67 -2.35 -12.26
CA ASN A 272 5.61 -1.95 -13.31
C ASN A 272 5.42 -2.80 -14.57
N PHE A 273 5.10 -4.08 -14.45
CA PHE A 273 4.81 -4.94 -15.60
C PHE A 273 3.64 -4.39 -16.45
N LEU A 274 2.53 -4.01 -15.81
CA LEU A 274 1.37 -3.47 -16.52
C LEU A 274 1.64 -2.10 -17.17
N ASP A 275 2.40 -1.23 -16.50
CA ASP A 275 2.76 0.08 -17.07
C ASP A 275 3.79 -0.04 -18.21
N ARG A 276 4.68 -1.04 -18.18
CA ARG A 276 5.60 -1.35 -19.28
C ARG A 276 4.88 -1.99 -20.48
N LEU A 277 3.91 -2.86 -20.23
CA LEU A 277 3.00 -3.38 -21.26
C LEU A 277 2.23 -2.23 -21.93
N ARG A 278 1.78 -1.22 -21.15
CA ARG A 278 1.15 0.01 -21.67
C ARG A 278 2.09 0.87 -22.50
N ALA A 279 3.39 0.88 -22.20
CA ALA A 279 4.41 1.54 -23.00
C ALA A 279 4.68 0.84 -24.35
N GLY A 280 4.04 -0.31 -24.60
CA GLY A 280 4.15 -1.06 -25.85
C GLY A 280 5.36 -1.98 -25.91
N GLU A 281 5.96 -2.31 -24.77
CA GLU A 281 7.01 -3.33 -24.68
C GLU A 281 6.41 -4.72 -24.94
N ALA A 282 7.07 -5.53 -25.77
CA ALA A 282 6.56 -6.84 -26.12
C ALA A 282 6.64 -7.79 -24.91
N GLU A 283 5.62 -8.64 -24.72
CA GLU A 283 5.58 -9.65 -23.65
C GLU A 283 6.84 -10.54 -23.65
N GLU A 284 7.35 -10.90 -24.84
CA GLU A 284 8.61 -11.64 -25.02
C GLU A 284 9.87 -10.83 -24.64
N GLU A 285 9.87 -9.50 -24.78
CA GLU A 285 10.99 -8.63 -24.37
C GLU A 285 10.97 -8.40 -22.84
N LEU A 286 9.78 -8.35 -22.24
CA LEU A 286 9.58 -8.28 -20.80
C LEU A 286 10.01 -9.58 -20.11
N GLU A 287 9.53 -10.74 -20.60
CA GLU A 287 9.95 -12.06 -20.11
C GLU A 287 11.47 -12.27 -20.27
N ALA A 288 12.09 -11.72 -21.33
CA ALA A 288 13.53 -11.81 -21.54
C ALA A 288 14.37 -10.90 -20.61
N GLU A 289 13.84 -9.75 -20.16
CA GLU A 289 14.52 -8.91 -19.15
C GLU A 289 14.35 -9.44 -17.73
N PHE A 290 13.23 -10.07 -17.40
CA PHE A 290 13.08 -10.81 -16.15
C PHE A 290 13.98 -12.07 -16.09
N GLN A 291 14.47 -12.52 -17.25
CA GLN A 291 15.45 -13.60 -17.42
C GLN A 291 16.92 -13.12 -17.47
N GLU A 292 17.23 -11.84 -17.28
CA GLU A 292 18.61 -11.50 -16.98
C GLU A 292 18.95 -12.07 -15.61
N ASP A 293 19.67 -13.20 -15.60
CA ASP A 293 20.45 -13.65 -14.45
C ASP A 293 21.26 -12.43 -13.97
N ILE A 294 20.77 -11.74 -12.94
CA ILE A 294 21.51 -10.64 -12.32
C ILE A 294 22.73 -11.31 -11.71
N GLU A 295 23.85 -11.35 -12.44
CA GLU A 295 25.11 -11.84 -11.90
C GLU A 295 25.47 -10.95 -10.70
N LEU A 296 25.20 -11.46 -9.49
CA LEU A 296 25.58 -10.78 -8.27
C LEU A 296 27.09 -10.46 -8.32
N PRO A 297 27.49 -9.23 -7.96
CA PRO A 297 28.91 -8.91 -7.84
C PRO A 297 29.61 -9.97 -6.99
N PRO A 298 30.81 -10.46 -7.34
CA PRO A 298 31.45 -11.57 -6.62
C PRO A 298 31.60 -11.35 -5.11
N ALA A 299 31.70 -10.09 -4.68
CA ALA A 299 31.72 -9.72 -3.28
C ALA A 299 30.39 -9.97 -2.57
N GLU A 300 29.26 -9.70 -3.23
CA GLU A 300 27.92 -9.93 -2.68
C GLU A 300 27.53 -11.40 -2.73
N ALA A 301 27.84 -12.08 -3.82
CA ALA A 301 27.69 -13.53 -3.96
C ALA A 301 28.41 -14.29 -2.83
N GLY A 302 29.64 -13.91 -2.51
CA GLY A 302 30.45 -14.59 -1.49
C GLY A 302 30.14 -14.21 -0.03
N ARG A 303 29.28 -13.21 0.24
CA ARG A 303 28.91 -12.83 1.61
C ARG A 303 28.11 -13.93 2.28
N ILE A 304 28.28 -14.06 3.59
CA ILE A 304 27.53 -15.02 4.40
C ILE A 304 26.53 -14.28 5.26
N TYR A 305 25.26 -14.58 5.08
CA TYR A 305 24.14 -14.02 5.80
C TYR A 305 23.79 -14.94 6.97
N GLN A 306 23.89 -14.42 8.19
CA GLN A 306 23.59 -15.17 9.40
C GLN A 306 22.19 -14.82 9.91
N PHE A 307 21.26 -15.77 9.78
CA PHE A 307 19.88 -15.63 10.21
C PHE A 307 19.61 -16.37 11.51
N LYS A 308 18.97 -15.68 12.45
CA LYS A 308 18.29 -16.34 13.56
C LYS A 308 16.85 -16.65 13.15
N CYS A 309 16.60 -17.92 12.88
CA CYS A 309 15.32 -18.46 12.44
C CYS A 309 14.56 -19.02 13.65
N ALA A 310 13.28 -18.69 13.80
CA ALA A 310 12.45 -19.20 14.89
C ALA A 310 10.97 -19.22 14.52
N PHE A 311 10.20 -20.16 15.09
CA PHE A 311 8.74 -20.09 15.00
C PHE A 311 8.19 -18.79 15.57
N LYS A 312 7.21 -18.18 14.88
CA LYS A 312 6.55 -16.94 15.32
C LYS A 312 6.01 -17.06 16.75
N HIS A 313 5.33 -18.17 17.03
CA HIS A 313 4.64 -18.42 18.30
C HIS A 313 5.49 -19.16 19.35
N ARG A 314 6.64 -19.72 18.95
CA ARG A 314 7.56 -20.46 19.82
C ARG A 314 9.00 -19.99 19.66
N LYS A 315 9.24 -18.69 19.86
CA LYS A 315 10.57 -18.03 19.72
C LYS A 315 11.72 -18.65 20.54
N GLY A 316 11.39 -19.48 21.53
CA GLY A 316 12.38 -20.25 22.30
C GLY A 316 12.98 -21.42 21.54
N LEU A 317 12.32 -21.89 20.48
CA LEU A 317 12.82 -22.85 19.50
C LEU A 317 13.40 -22.06 18.32
N TRP A 318 14.72 -22.11 18.16
CA TRP A 318 15.41 -21.33 17.14
C TRP A 318 16.63 -22.06 16.59
N ARG A 319 17.00 -21.71 15.37
CA ARG A 319 18.21 -22.14 14.65
C ARG A 319 18.95 -20.90 14.19
N MET A 320 20.27 -20.92 14.23
CA MET A 320 21.13 -19.94 13.58
C MET A 320 21.61 -20.58 12.30
N ILE A 321 21.22 -20.02 11.17
CA ILE A 321 21.52 -20.53 9.84
C ILE A 321 22.44 -19.52 9.15
N GLU A 322 23.50 -20.02 8.55
CA GLU A 322 24.35 -19.27 7.64
C GLU A 322 24.07 -19.72 6.22
N ILE A 323 23.91 -18.76 5.31
CA ILE A 323 23.64 -18.99 3.88
C ILE A 323 24.46 -17.98 3.06
N GLN A 324 25.00 -18.40 1.92
CA GLN A 324 25.78 -17.52 1.05
C GLN A 324 24.87 -16.63 0.19
N GLY A 325 25.40 -15.50 -0.27
CA GLY A 325 24.64 -14.52 -1.05
C GLY A 325 24.18 -15.04 -2.41
N ASP A 326 24.93 -15.96 -3.03
CA ASP A 326 24.60 -16.61 -4.30
C ASP A 326 23.61 -17.78 -4.18
N GLN A 327 23.31 -18.23 -2.96
CA GLN A 327 22.34 -19.28 -2.71
C GLN A 327 20.92 -18.72 -2.76
N THR A 328 19.98 -19.58 -3.14
CA THR A 328 18.62 -19.15 -3.50
C THR A 328 17.64 -19.24 -2.33
N LEU A 329 16.42 -18.75 -2.53
CA LEU A 329 15.32 -19.01 -1.60
C LEU A 329 14.97 -20.51 -1.50
N GLU A 330 15.18 -21.29 -2.57
CA GLU A 330 15.07 -22.76 -2.55
C GLU A 330 16.09 -23.39 -1.59
N ASP A 331 17.37 -23.00 -1.69
CA ASP A 331 18.42 -23.46 -0.76
C ASP A 331 18.06 -23.12 0.69
N PHE A 332 17.53 -21.91 0.91
CA PHE A 332 17.10 -21.47 2.22
C PHE A 332 15.90 -22.27 2.74
N ASN A 333 14.93 -22.57 1.86
CA ASN A 333 13.79 -23.42 2.18
C ASN A 333 14.24 -24.82 2.59
N HIS A 334 15.14 -25.44 1.83
CA HIS A 334 15.66 -26.79 2.12
C HIS A 334 16.30 -26.89 3.51
N ILE A 335 17.16 -25.92 3.87
CA ILE A 335 17.78 -25.93 5.21
C ILE A 335 16.77 -25.62 6.31
N LEU A 336 15.74 -24.80 6.06
CA LEU A 336 14.69 -24.50 7.05
C LEU A 336 13.81 -25.73 7.30
N VAL A 337 13.35 -26.40 6.24
CA VAL A 337 12.58 -27.65 6.32
C VAL A 337 13.36 -28.69 7.14
N SER A 338 14.63 -28.90 6.80
CA SER A 338 15.50 -29.83 7.53
C SER A 338 15.73 -29.40 8.99
N ALA A 339 16.06 -28.13 9.25
CA ALA A 339 16.45 -27.66 10.58
C ALA A 339 15.28 -27.61 11.58
N PHE A 340 14.05 -27.50 11.09
CA PHE A 340 12.82 -27.51 11.88
C PHE A 340 12.06 -28.85 11.79
N ASN A 341 12.59 -29.84 11.05
CA ASN A 341 11.98 -31.17 10.88
C ASN A 341 10.56 -31.10 10.30
N HIS A 342 10.37 -30.27 9.28
CA HIS A 342 9.16 -30.24 8.48
C HIS A 342 9.17 -31.37 7.44
N GLU A 343 8.00 -31.76 6.96
CA GLU A 343 7.86 -32.67 5.82
C GLU A 343 8.24 -31.94 4.51
N TRP A 344 8.60 -32.67 3.45
CA TRP A 344 9.15 -32.07 2.21
C TRP A 344 8.12 -31.84 1.10
N ASP A 345 6.86 -32.20 1.35
CA ASP A 345 5.77 -32.26 0.39
C ASP A 345 4.83 -31.04 0.44
N HIS A 346 5.23 -29.98 1.14
CA HIS A 346 4.49 -28.72 1.20
C HIS A 346 5.28 -27.52 0.66
N MET A 347 4.55 -26.44 0.40
CA MET A 347 5.09 -25.18 -0.14
C MET A 347 5.71 -24.31 0.94
N GLY A 348 6.71 -23.52 0.54
CA GLY A 348 7.30 -22.44 1.31
C GLY A 348 7.06 -21.08 0.64
N GLY A 349 6.85 -20.02 1.43
CA GLY A 349 6.76 -18.65 0.93
C GLY A 349 7.59 -17.68 1.77
N PHE A 350 8.20 -16.69 1.11
CA PHE A 350 9.08 -15.70 1.74
C PHE A 350 8.58 -14.28 1.51
N TRP A 351 8.52 -13.49 2.58
CA TRP A 351 8.20 -12.07 2.53
C TRP A 351 9.17 -11.24 3.37
N GLN A 352 9.82 -10.24 2.78
CA GLN A 352 10.62 -9.27 3.53
C GLN A 352 9.68 -8.35 4.31
N ARG A 353 9.94 -8.19 5.60
CA ARG A 353 9.16 -7.29 6.46
C ARG A 353 9.82 -5.92 6.46
N VAL A 354 9.40 -5.07 5.53
CA VAL A 354 9.91 -3.71 5.40
C VAL A 354 9.17 -2.79 6.36
N ARG A 355 9.93 -2.07 7.18
CA ARG A 355 9.35 -1.12 8.15
C ARG A 355 8.72 0.05 7.41
N ARG A 356 7.50 0.40 7.82
CA ARG A 356 6.73 1.49 7.22
C ARG A 356 7.07 2.84 7.86
N GLY A 357 7.94 3.61 7.20
CA GLY A 357 8.47 4.87 7.69
C GLY A 357 8.99 4.76 9.13
N ASN A 358 8.63 5.74 9.98
CA ASN A 358 8.98 5.71 11.41
C ASN A 358 7.95 4.98 12.29
N THR A 359 7.02 4.24 11.70
CA THR A 359 5.93 3.59 12.44
C THR A 359 6.35 2.26 13.07
N LYS A 360 5.44 1.60 13.78
CA LYS A 360 5.61 0.20 14.23
C LYS A 360 5.03 -0.82 13.25
N ARG A 361 4.53 -0.36 12.09
CA ARG A 361 3.93 -1.20 11.07
C ARG A 361 5.01 -1.67 10.11
N PHE A 362 4.74 -2.81 9.51
CA PHE A 362 5.57 -3.41 8.48
C PHE A 362 4.66 -3.71 7.30
N ARG A 363 5.22 -3.60 6.09
CA ARG A 363 4.66 -4.21 4.89
C ARG A 363 5.37 -5.54 4.66
N GLU A 364 4.68 -6.47 4.03
CA GLU A 364 5.23 -7.76 3.62
C GLU A 364 5.45 -7.68 2.10
N VAL A 365 6.71 -7.58 1.69
CA VAL A 365 7.11 -7.56 0.27
C VAL A 365 7.43 -8.99 -0.11
N GLU A 366 6.71 -9.54 -1.08
CA GLU A 366 6.94 -10.90 -1.56
C GLU A 366 8.34 -11.02 -2.16
N MET A 367 9.06 -12.05 -1.72
CA MET A 367 10.39 -12.36 -2.22
C MET A 367 10.35 -13.51 -3.22
N GLY A 368 9.46 -14.48 -2.99
CA GLY A 368 9.26 -15.66 -3.85
C GLY A 368 8.60 -16.82 -3.11
N SER A 369 8.19 -17.85 -3.85
CA SER A 369 7.60 -19.07 -3.30
C SER A 369 8.28 -20.32 -3.85
N VAL A 370 8.37 -21.36 -3.01
CA VAL A 370 8.98 -22.66 -3.34
C VAL A 370 7.89 -23.71 -3.32
N ALA A 371 7.69 -24.41 -4.43
CA ALA A 371 6.65 -25.43 -4.52
C ALA A 371 7.08 -26.73 -3.80
N PRO A 372 6.15 -27.70 -3.64
CA PRO A 372 6.48 -28.97 -3.00
C PRO A 372 7.63 -29.67 -3.71
N PHE A 373 8.49 -30.36 -2.95
CA PHE A 373 9.65 -31.10 -3.48
C PHE A 373 10.74 -30.25 -4.16
N GLY A 374 10.72 -28.92 -4.02
CA GLY A 374 11.83 -28.02 -4.40
C GLY A 374 11.65 -27.26 -5.72
N GLU A 375 10.74 -27.68 -6.60
CA GLU A 375 10.53 -27.00 -7.89
C GLU A 375 9.57 -25.80 -7.72
N GLY A 376 10.09 -24.60 -7.46
CA GLY A 376 9.28 -23.38 -7.27
C GLY A 376 8.96 -22.56 -8.53
N ASP A 377 8.28 -21.43 -8.32
CA ASP A 377 8.18 -20.36 -9.32
C ASP A 377 9.53 -19.66 -9.52
N GLU A 378 9.62 -18.70 -10.43
CA GLU A 378 10.86 -17.94 -10.68
C GLU A 378 11.43 -17.29 -9.41
N GLY A 379 10.57 -16.93 -8.45
CA GLY A 379 10.95 -16.37 -7.17
C GLY A 379 11.79 -17.32 -6.30
N ALA A 380 11.64 -18.65 -6.47
CA ALA A 380 12.45 -19.63 -5.73
C ALA A 380 13.95 -19.54 -6.03
N TYR A 381 14.31 -19.14 -7.26
CA TYR A 381 15.68 -19.11 -7.75
C TYR A 381 16.41 -17.79 -7.45
N ARG A 382 15.72 -16.79 -6.90
CA ARG A 382 16.33 -15.51 -6.51
C ARG A 382 17.35 -15.71 -5.40
N GLN A 383 18.51 -15.09 -5.58
CA GLN A 383 19.64 -15.24 -4.67
C GLN A 383 19.49 -14.35 -3.43
N ILE A 384 19.96 -14.81 -2.26
CA ILE A 384 19.84 -14.08 -0.99
C ILE A 384 20.49 -12.68 -1.06
N GLY A 385 21.59 -12.55 -1.82
CA GLY A 385 22.32 -11.30 -1.99
C GLY A 385 21.54 -10.22 -2.75
N GLU A 386 20.59 -10.60 -3.63
CA GLU A 386 19.81 -9.67 -4.45
C GLU A 386 18.88 -8.78 -3.62
N PHE A 387 18.45 -9.26 -2.45
CA PHE A 387 17.44 -8.58 -1.65
C PHE A 387 17.99 -7.39 -0.85
N GLY A 388 19.29 -7.11 -0.93
CA GLY A 388 19.90 -5.94 -0.30
C GLY A 388 19.68 -5.86 1.22
N LEU A 389 19.60 -7.02 1.89
CA LEU A 389 19.23 -7.12 3.31
C LEU A 389 20.28 -6.47 4.22
N GLU A 390 19.80 -5.75 5.24
CA GLU A 390 20.64 -5.16 6.28
C GLU A 390 20.49 -5.88 7.63
N ILE A 391 21.54 -5.80 8.46
CA ILE A 391 21.49 -6.39 9.81
C ILE A 391 20.31 -5.81 10.60
N GLY A 392 19.44 -6.69 11.07
CA GLY A 392 18.22 -6.34 11.78
C GLY A 392 16.95 -6.58 10.99
N ASP A 393 17.05 -6.74 9.67
CA ASP A 393 15.93 -7.08 8.80
C ASP A 393 15.30 -8.41 9.19
N GLU A 394 13.99 -8.51 8.95
CA GLU A 394 13.19 -9.69 9.23
C GLU A 394 12.53 -10.19 7.94
N ILE A 395 12.67 -11.49 7.68
CA ILE A 395 11.92 -12.20 6.66
C ILE A 395 10.86 -13.04 7.38
N LYS A 396 9.63 -12.96 6.90
CA LYS A 396 8.56 -13.90 7.23
C LYS A 396 8.70 -15.09 6.29
N TYR A 397 8.80 -16.28 6.87
CA TYR A 397 8.76 -17.53 6.13
C TYR A 397 7.53 -18.31 6.57
N VAL A 398 6.67 -18.71 5.64
CA VAL A 398 5.54 -19.59 5.92
C VAL A 398 5.79 -20.90 5.21
N PHE A 399 5.81 -21.98 5.99
CA PHE A 399 5.82 -23.34 5.46
C PHE A 399 4.44 -23.97 5.63
N ASP A 400 4.01 -24.74 4.65
CA ASP A 400 2.67 -25.33 4.54
C ASP A 400 1.54 -24.28 4.67
N PHE A 401 0.98 -23.86 3.54
CA PHE A 401 -0.12 -22.89 3.53
C PHE A 401 -1.44 -23.46 4.07
N GLY A 402 -1.55 -24.78 4.27
CA GLY A 402 -2.64 -25.41 5.00
C GLY A 402 -2.56 -25.12 6.50
N ASP A 403 -1.49 -25.59 7.15
CA ASP A 403 -1.30 -25.46 8.61
C ASP A 403 -0.65 -24.15 9.06
N TRP A 404 -0.13 -23.37 8.12
CA TRP A 404 0.43 -22.03 8.30
C TRP A 404 1.58 -21.97 9.31
N HIS A 405 2.63 -22.78 9.09
CA HIS A 405 3.80 -22.80 9.94
C HIS A 405 4.69 -21.56 9.73
N GLU A 406 4.36 -20.48 10.44
CA GLU A 406 5.06 -19.21 10.31
C GLU A 406 6.33 -19.11 11.17
N HIS A 407 7.41 -18.70 10.52
CA HIS A 407 8.74 -18.45 11.07
C HIS A 407 9.13 -16.98 10.87
N VAL A 408 9.94 -16.48 11.79
CA VAL A 408 10.64 -15.20 11.69
C VAL A 408 12.12 -15.49 11.50
N LEU A 409 12.67 -15.06 10.37
CA LEU A 409 14.09 -15.17 10.05
C LEU A 409 14.68 -13.77 10.22
N LYS A 410 15.47 -13.58 11.27
CA LYS A 410 16.08 -12.28 11.55
C LYS A 410 17.55 -12.28 11.15
N LEU A 411 17.95 -11.37 10.27
CA LEU A 411 19.36 -11.19 9.92
C LEU A 411 20.09 -10.58 11.12
N VAL A 412 21.10 -11.28 11.64
CA VAL A 412 21.86 -10.87 12.83
C VAL A 412 23.33 -10.57 12.55
N GLY A 413 23.82 -10.98 11.39
CA GLY A 413 25.19 -10.72 10.95
C GLY A 413 25.34 -10.92 9.44
N ILE A 414 26.30 -10.21 8.87
CA ILE A 414 26.79 -10.40 7.51
C ILE A 414 28.31 -10.53 7.65
N LEU A 415 28.88 -11.63 7.17
CA LEU A 415 30.32 -11.85 7.14
C LEU A 415 30.80 -11.70 5.70
N GLU A 416 31.97 -11.10 5.52
CA GLU A 416 32.57 -10.99 4.19
C GLU A 416 33.13 -12.36 3.73
N ALA A 417 33.31 -12.53 2.43
CA ALA A 417 33.69 -13.82 1.83
C ALA A 417 35.04 -14.36 2.36
N ASP A 418 35.95 -13.50 2.79
CA ASP A 418 37.24 -13.87 3.37
C ASP A 418 37.17 -14.26 4.86
N GLU A 419 36.03 -13.99 5.50
CA GLU A 419 35.71 -14.44 6.86
C GLU A 419 34.98 -15.80 6.86
N ALA A 420 34.66 -16.33 5.67
CA ALA A 420 34.10 -17.67 5.50
C ALA A 420 35.04 -18.73 6.07
N GLU A 421 34.47 -19.74 6.73
CA GLU A 421 35.26 -20.90 7.14
C GLU A 421 35.74 -21.65 5.90
N ALA A 422 37.06 -21.85 5.79
CA ALA A 422 37.64 -22.64 4.71
C ALA A 422 37.04 -24.05 4.69
N ASP A 423 36.59 -24.50 3.52
CA ASP A 423 35.96 -25.79 3.27
C ASP A 423 34.60 -26.02 3.98
N ALA A 424 33.91 -24.96 4.43
CA ALA A 424 32.55 -25.09 4.94
C ALA A 424 31.52 -25.17 3.80
N ASP A 425 30.61 -26.14 3.90
CA ASP A 425 29.43 -26.22 3.03
C ASP A 425 28.29 -25.35 3.58
N TYR A 426 27.67 -24.55 2.72
CA TYR A 426 26.52 -23.70 3.01
C TYR A 426 25.29 -24.18 2.20
N PRO A 427 24.05 -23.94 2.65
CA PRO A 427 23.69 -23.35 3.94
C PRO A 427 23.92 -24.33 5.10
N ARG A 428 24.15 -23.80 6.31
CA ARG A 428 24.43 -24.62 7.50
C ARG A 428 23.83 -24.07 8.79
N VAL A 429 23.49 -24.97 9.71
CA VAL A 429 23.07 -24.60 11.07
C VAL A 429 24.30 -24.46 11.97
N VAL A 430 24.63 -23.24 12.39
CA VAL A 430 25.80 -22.97 13.25
C VAL A 430 25.48 -22.92 14.74
N ALA A 431 24.21 -22.72 15.10
CA ALA A 431 23.76 -22.78 16.48
C ALA A 431 22.27 -23.11 16.56
N GLN A 432 21.83 -23.57 17.73
CA GLN A 432 20.41 -23.80 18.01
C GLN A 432 20.09 -23.60 19.49
N ASN A 433 18.80 -23.45 19.82
CA ASN A 433 18.38 -23.41 21.22
C ASN A 433 18.78 -24.68 21.95
N LYS A 434 19.02 -24.57 23.26
CA LYS A 434 19.12 -25.78 24.11
C LYS A 434 17.76 -26.48 24.12
N PRO A 435 17.69 -27.78 23.83
CA PRO A 435 16.45 -28.54 23.90
C PRO A 435 15.80 -28.41 25.27
N ARG A 436 14.53 -28.04 25.30
CA ARG A 436 13.71 -28.10 26.53
C ARG A 436 12.89 -29.37 26.51
N TYR A 437 13.55 -30.48 26.80
CA TYR A 437 12.92 -31.79 26.79
C TYR A 437 11.70 -31.83 27.72
N LYS A 438 10.55 -32.23 27.16
CA LYS A 438 9.40 -32.68 27.93
C LYS A 438 9.54 -34.19 28.12
N TYR A 439 9.05 -34.72 29.23
CA TYR A 439 9.18 -36.14 29.55
C TYR A 439 7.84 -36.86 29.35
N CYS A 440 7.90 -38.09 28.84
CA CYS A 440 6.76 -38.95 28.64
C CYS A 440 6.06 -39.21 30.00
N PRO A 441 4.78 -38.84 30.18
CA PRO A 441 4.04 -39.04 31.42
C PRO A 441 3.87 -40.53 31.75
N TYR A 442 3.57 -41.37 30.76
CA TYR A 442 3.43 -42.83 30.92
C TYR A 442 4.71 -43.47 31.49
N CYS A 443 5.86 -43.13 30.89
CA CYS A 443 7.15 -43.59 31.41
C CYS A 443 7.45 -43.06 32.82
N LYS A 444 7.07 -41.80 33.09
CA LYS A 444 7.27 -41.18 34.40
C LYS A 444 6.46 -41.88 35.50
N GLU A 445 5.23 -42.28 35.20
CA GLU A 445 4.39 -43.07 36.12
C GLU A 445 5.01 -44.45 36.39
N ALA A 446 5.64 -45.05 35.39
CA ALA A 446 6.42 -46.28 35.52
C ALA A 446 7.81 -46.07 36.18
N GLY A 447 8.11 -44.87 36.68
CA GLY A 447 9.39 -44.54 37.34
C GLY A 447 10.58 -44.38 36.38
N LYS A 448 10.36 -44.33 35.07
CA LYS A 448 11.37 -44.10 34.04
C LYS A 448 11.42 -42.62 33.63
N LYS A 449 12.59 -42.16 33.20
CA LYS A 449 12.80 -40.79 32.72
C LYS A 449 13.09 -40.80 31.22
N THR A 450 12.04 -40.92 30.43
CA THR A 450 12.10 -40.95 28.96
C THR A 450 11.61 -39.63 28.39
N VAL A 451 12.35 -39.05 27.45
CA VAL A 451 11.94 -37.83 26.73
C VAL A 451 10.73 -38.17 25.86
N ALA A 452 9.71 -37.32 25.88
CA ALA A 452 8.59 -37.46 24.94
C ALA A 452 9.09 -37.03 23.56
N THR A 453 8.81 -37.81 22.52
CA THR A 453 9.17 -37.49 21.14
C THR A 453 7.95 -37.13 20.30
N TYR A 454 6.74 -37.40 20.79
CA TYR A 454 5.49 -37.15 20.09
C TYR A 454 4.47 -36.41 20.97
N VAL A 455 3.55 -35.71 20.32
CA VAL A 455 2.27 -35.24 20.88
C VAL A 455 1.14 -35.99 20.19
N CYS A 456 0.24 -36.59 20.96
CA CYS A 456 -0.96 -37.23 20.42
C CYS A 456 -2.06 -36.18 20.25
N ILE A 457 -2.43 -35.89 19.01
CA ILE A 457 -3.37 -34.82 18.67
C ILE A 457 -4.79 -35.21 19.07
N ASP A 458 -5.20 -36.46 18.84
CA ASP A 458 -6.53 -36.95 19.20
C ASP A 458 -6.77 -36.82 20.72
N CYS A 459 -5.85 -37.34 21.53
CA CYS A 459 -5.94 -37.19 22.98
C CYS A 459 -5.79 -35.74 23.43
N SER A 460 -4.96 -34.94 22.76
CA SER A 460 -4.81 -33.53 23.12
C SER A 460 -6.09 -32.73 22.88
N ASN A 461 -6.80 -33.03 21.80
CA ASN A 461 -8.10 -32.45 21.48
C ASN A 461 -9.18 -32.90 22.46
N GLU A 462 -9.22 -34.19 22.81
CA GLU A 462 -10.19 -34.70 23.80
C GLU A 462 -9.95 -34.10 25.18
N GLU A 463 -8.69 -34.01 25.62
CA GLU A 463 -8.33 -33.57 26.96
C GLU A 463 -8.09 -32.05 27.09
N GLN A 464 -8.12 -31.32 25.97
CA GLN A 464 -7.84 -29.88 25.90
C GLN A 464 -6.49 -29.49 26.54
N ARG A 465 -5.46 -30.34 26.35
CA ARG A 465 -4.08 -30.15 26.81
C ARG A 465 -3.12 -31.02 26.00
N ASP A 466 -1.85 -30.61 25.87
CA ASP A 466 -0.83 -31.47 25.24
C ASP A 466 -0.75 -32.85 25.95
N VAL A 467 -1.02 -33.92 25.21
CA VAL A 467 -0.78 -35.30 25.61
C VAL A 467 0.49 -35.78 24.90
N LEU A 468 1.55 -35.93 25.68
CA LEU A 468 2.89 -36.21 25.17
C LEU A 468 3.24 -37.69 25.38
N ALA A 469 3.97 -38.29 24.45
CA ALA A 469 4.43 -39.67 24.56
C ALA A 469 5.82 -39.86 23.96
N CYS A 470 6.56 -40.88 24.41
CA CYS A 470 7.73 -41.39 23.68
C CYS A 470 7.28 -42.43 22.65
N GLU A 471 8.13 -42.75 21.68
CA GLU A 471 7.86 -43.74 20.63
C GLU A 471 7.24 -45.05 21.15
N ASP A 472 7.84 -45.68 22.18
CA ASP A 472 7.30 -46.90 22.78
C ASP A 472 5.87 -46.74 23.32
N CYS A 473 5.57 -45.60 23.95
CA CYS A 473 4.25 -45.32 24.51
C CYS A 473 3.25 -44.89 23.44
N VAL A 474 3.70 -44.36 22.31
CA VAL A 474 2.85 -44.17 21.13
C VAL A 474 2.41 -45.53 20.62
N ALA A 475 3.35 -46.44 20.38
CA ALA A 475 3.02 -47.79 19.90
C ALA A 475 2.15 -48.58 20.89
N GLU A 476 2.30 -48.38 22.20
CA GLU A 476 1.54 -49.12 23.21
C GLU A 476 0.14 -48.53 23.48
N PHE A 477 0.01 -47.20 23.51
CA PHE A 477 -1.21 -46.53 24.00
C PHE A 477 -1.90 -45.65 22.96
N HIS A 478 -1.26 -45.38 21.82
CA HIS A 478 -1.72 -44.43 20.80
C HIS A 478 -1.52 -44.95 19.38
N GLU A 479 -1.45 -46.27 19.18
CA GLU A 479 -1.15 -46.90 17.88
C GLU A 479 -2.14 -46.45 16.78
N ASP A 480 -3.41 -46.27 17.14
CA ASP A 480 -4.48 -45.85 16.22
C ASP A 480 -4.77 -44.34 16.24
N HIS A 481 -3.95 -43.53 16.92
CA HIS A 481 -4.18 -42.09 17.06
C HIS A 481 -3.30 -41.27 16.12
N TYR A 482 -3.78 -40.10 15.71
CA TYR A 482 -2.95 -39.11 15.03
C TYR A 482 -1.94 -38.51 16.02
N VAL A 483 -0.65 -38.60 15.69
CA VAL A 483 0.47 -38.14 16.50
C VAL A 483 1.42 -37.31 15.65
N ASP A 484 1.94 -36.22 16.22
CA ASP A 484 2.96 -35.37 15.58
C ASP A 484 4.27 -35.43 16.37
N GLU A 485 5.40 -35.37 15.66
CA GLU A 485 6.71 -35.30 16.28
C GLU A 485 6.96 -33.96 16.98
N LEU A 486 7.57 -34.02 18.16
CA LEU A 486 7.96 -32.84 18.93
C LEU A 486 9.31 -32.32 18.45
N VAL A 487 9.30 -31.11 17.88
CA VAL A 487 10.53 -30.36 17.62
C VAL A 487 11.06 -29.72 18.93
N TYR A 488 12.34 -29.94 19.24
CA TYR A 488 13.01 -29.53 20.49
C TYR A 488 14.03 -28.40 20.35
#